data_AF-A0A9Q1J939-F1
#
_entry.id   AF-A0A9Q1J939-F1
#
_cell.length_a   1.000
_cell.length_b   1.000
_cell.length_c   1.000
_cell.angle_alpha   90.00
_cell.angle_beta   90.00
_cell.angle_gamma   90.00
#
_symmetry.space_group_name_H-M   'P 1'
#
loop_
_entity.id
_entity.type
_entity.pdbx_description
1 polymer ?
#
loop_
_entity_poly.entity_id
_entity_poly.type
_entity_poly.pdbx_seq_one_letter_code
_entity_poly.pdbx_strand_id
1 'polypeptide(L)'
;MDNRLSLSENIAVVTRACRFFLYNIRRIRPFLTTHSTQLLVQAMVLSRLDYCNSLLAGLPASAIRPLQRIQNAAARLVFNLPRHSHVTPLLIDLHWLPAMARIKFKTLVLAFQAVQGSAPPYLQKLIRPYTPARSLRSASSGRLVPPPLHTSTRSRCLSVLAPRWWNELPVEVRTTESLTTFKRRLKTHLFKLHLSPPLPTSL
;
A
#
# COMPACT_ATOMS: atom_id res chain seq x y z
N MET A 1 20.28 -16.22 0.06
CA MET A 1 19.68 -14.86 -0.02
C MET A 1 19.72 -14.43 -1.48
N ASP A 2 18.63 -13.87 -2.01
CA ASP A 2 18.50 -13.50 -3.42
C ASP A 2 19.36 -12.26 -3.75
N ASN A 3 20.39 -12.42 -4.59
CA ASN A 3 21.41 -11.41 -4.89
C ASN A 3 20.87 -10.14 -5.58
N ARG A 4 19.59 -10.11 -5.98
CA ARG A 4 18.95 -8.97 -6.65
C ARG A 4 17.84 -8.29 -5.84
N LEU A 5 17.59 -8.72 -4.59
CA LEU A 5 16.49 -8.23 -3.74
C LEU A 5 15.15 -8.22 -4.50
N SER A 6 14.93 -9.18 -5.40
CA SER A 6 13.78 -9.18 -6.30
C SER A 6 12.48 -9.54 -5.59
N LEU A 7 12.59 -10.23 -4.44
CA LEU A 7 11.49 -10.79 -3.64
C LEU A 7 10.52 -11.65 -4.47
N SER A 8 10.96 -12.11 -5.64
CA SER A 8 10.14 -12.81 -6.62
C SER A 8 9.68 -14.17 -6.10
N GLU A 9 10.55 -14.91 -5.42
CA GLU A 9 10.22 -16.17 -4.74
C GLU A 9 9.16 -15.96 -3.66
N ASN A 10 9.32 -14.93 -2.82
CA ASN A 10 8.35 -14.61 -1.78
C ASN A 10 6.98 -14.24 -2.39
N ILE A 11 6.97 -13.41 -3.43
CA ILE A 11 5.73 -13.08 -4.17
C ILE A 11 5.11 -14.36 -4.74
N ALA A 12 5.90 -15.28 -5.29
CA ALA A 12 5.41 -16.54 -5.84
C ALA A 12 4.78 -17.45 -4.77
N VAL A 13 5.42 -17.58 -3.60
CA VAL A 13 4.91 -18.34 -2.46
C VAL A 13 3.58 -17.76 -1.96
N VAL A 14 3.53 -16.45 -1.70
CA VAL A 14 2.30 -15.76 -1.28
C VAL A 14 1.22 -15.93 -2.34
N THR A 15 1.58 -15.77 -3.62
CA THR A 15 0.63 -15.89 -4.73
C THR A 15 0.04 -17.29 -4.81
N ARG A 16 0.85 -18.33 -4.65
CA ARG A 16 0.42 -19.74 -4.65
C ARG A 16 -0.55 -20.01 -3.50
N ALA A 17 -0.20 -19.56 -2.29
CA ALA A 17 -1.07 -19.71 -1.12
C ALA A 17 -2.42 -18.99 -1.32
N CYS A 18 -2.41 -17.74 -1.78
CA CYS A 18 -3.63 -17.00 -2.05
C CYS A 18 -4.52 -17.67 -3.12
N ARG A 19 -3.93 -18.23 -4.17
CA ARG A 19 -4.68 -18.98 -5.20
C ARG A 19 -5.35 -20.23 -4.63
N PHE A 20 -4.65 -20.96 -3.76
CA PHE A 20 -5.21 -22.11 -3.05
C PHE A 20 -6.44 -21.71 -2.22
N PHE A 21 -6.35 -20.63 -1.44
CA PHE A 21 -7.51 -20.14 -0.68
C PHE A 21 -8.65 -19.67 -1.58
N LEU A 22 -8.37 -18.90 -2.63
CA LEU A 22 -9.40 -18.47 -3.57
C LEU A 22 -10.13 -19.65 -4.23
N TYR A 23 -9.40 -20.70 -4.59
CA TYR A 23 -9.98 -21.92 -5.15
C TYR A 23 -10.94 -22.58 -4.15
N ASN A 24 -10.53 -22.76 -2.89
CA ASN A 24 -11.37 -23.38 -1.87
C ASN A 24 -12.60 -22.53 -1.54
N ILE A 25 -12.44 -21.21 -1.39
CA ILE A 25 -13.56 -20.28 -1.16
C ILE A 25 -14.54 -20.34 -2.33
N ARG A 26 -14.06 -20.43 -3.58
CA ARG A 26 -14.91 -20.53 -4.76
C ARG A 26 -15.78 -21.78 -4.79
N ARG A 27 -15.30 -22.90 -4.25
CA ARG A 27 -16.09 -24.15 -4.14
C ARG A 27 -17.27 -24.00 -3.19
N ILE A 28 -17.07 -23.29 -2.07
CA ILE A 28 -18.12 -23.07 -1.06
C ILE A 28 -18.94 -21.81 -1.32
N ARG A 29 -18.57 -20.99 -2.31
CA ARG A 29 -19.24 -19.71 -2.65
C ARG A 29 -20.77 -19.81 -2.82
N PRO A 30 -21.35 -20.88 -3.40
CA PRO A 30 -22.81 -21.01 -3.52
C PRO A 30 -23.55 -21.03 -2.18
N PHE A 31 -22.87 -21.41 -1.11
CA PHE A 31 -23.45 -21.53 0.24
C PHE A 31 -23.17 -20.31 1.13
N LEU A 32 -22.52 -19.28 0.60
CA LEU A 32 -22.09 -18.11 1.36
C LEU A 32 -22.81 -16.84 0.89
N THR A 33 -23.11 -15.96 1.84
CA THR A 33 -23.49 -14.58 1.52
C THR A 33 -22.29 -13.80 0.98
N THR A 34 -22.57 -12.69 0.29
CA THR A 34 -21.52 -11.76 -0.16
C THR A 34 -20.68 -11.25 1.02
N HIS A 35 -21.32 -10.92 2.14
CA HIS A 35 -20.63 -10.43 3.34
C HIS A 35 -19.71 -11.50 3.96
N SER A 36 -20.21 -12.72 4.15
CA SER A 36 -19.40 -13.83 4.68
C SER A 36 -18.22 -14.16 3.76
N THR A 37 -18.44 -14.12 2.44
CA THR A 37 -17.36 -14.31 1.45
C THR A 37 -16.32 -13.19 1.55
N GLN A 38 -16.74 -11.93 1.71
CA GLN A 38 -15.84 -10.80 1.90
C GLN A 38 -14.96 -10.98 3.13
N LEU A 39 -15.53 -11.37 4.27
CA LEU A 39 -14.78 -11.63 5.50
C LEU A 39 -13.74 -12.75 5.31
N LEU A 40 -14.15 -13.86 4.68
CA LEU A 40 -13.26 -15.00 4.44
C LEU A 40 -12.09 -14.63 3.51
N VAL A 41 -12.39 -13.90 2.43
CA VAL A 41 -11.37 -13.39 1.51
C VAL A 41 -10.44 -12.40 2.20
N GLN A 42 -10.95 -11.52 3.07
CA GLN A 42 -10.12 -10.60 3.84
C GLN A 42 -9.17 -11.36 4.79
N ALA A 43 -9.71 -12.31 5.55
CA ALA A 43 -8.98 -13.08 6.55
C ALA A 43 -7.93 -14.01 5.94
N MET A 44 -8.22 -14.66 4.81
CA MET A 44 -7.33 -15.68 4.23
C MET A 44 -6.45 -15.16 3.09
N VAL A 45 -6.93 -14.18 2.32
CA VAL A 45 -6.24 -13.69 1.12
C VAL A 45 -5.62 -12.32 1.37
N LEU A 46 -6.41 -11.32 1.76
CA LEU A 46 -5.88 -9.96 1.91
C LEU A 46 -4.88 -9.84 3.05
N SER A 47 -5.10 -10.54 4.17
CA SER A 47 -4.14 -10.59 5.28
C SER A 47 -2.74 -11.03 4.82
N ARG A 48 -2.67 -11.99 3.88
CA ARG A 48 -1.42 -12.48 3.29
C ARG A 48 -0.82 -11.51 2.29
N LEU A 49 -1.65 -10.85 1.49
CA LEU A 49 -1.19 -9.79 0.60
C LEU A 49 -0.68 -8.56 1.36
N ASP A 50 -1.21 -8.30 2.56
CA ASP A 50 -0.82 -7.18 3.40
C ASP A 50 0.34 -7.50 4.35
N TYR A 51 0.67 -8.78 4.51
CA TYR A 51 1.79 -9.22 5.33
C TYR A 51 3.12 -8.76 4.71
N CYS A 52 3.87 -7.95 5.44
CA CYS A 52 5.18 -7.42 5.03
C CYS A 52 5.21 -6.75 3.65
N ASN A 53 4.08 -6.25 3.16
CA ASN A 53 4.00 -5.70 1.81
C ASN A 53 4.80 -4.39 1.63
N SER A 54 5.15 -3.69 2.73
CA SER A 54 6.05 -2.54 2.70
C SER A 54 7.46 -2.91 2.21
N LEU A 55 7.89 -4.18 2.33
CA LEU A 55 9.15 -4.66 1.77
C LEU A 55 9.14 -4.71 0.24
N LEU A 56 7.95 -4.73 -0.36
CA LEU A 56 7.77 -4.71 -1.82
C LEU A 56 7.84 -3.28 -2.39
N ALA A 57 8.02 -2.27 -1.53
CA ALA A 57 8.19 -0.89 -1.97
C ALA A 57 9.41 -0.76 -2.90
N GLY A 58 9.24 -0.06 -4.03
CA GLY A 58 10.30 0.14 -4.99
C GLY A 58 10.50 -1.00 -6.00
N LEU A 59 9.76 -2.09 -5.88
CA LEU A 59 9.74 -3.11 -6.94
C LEU A 59 9.02 -2.58 -8.19
N PRO A 60 9.43 -3.02 -9.39
CA PRO A 60 8.77 -2.62 -10.62
C PRO A 60 7.31 -3.11 -10.63
N ALA A 61 6.44 -2.38 -11.33
CA ALA A 61 5.01 -2.72 -11.42
C ALA A 61 4.77 -4.14 -11.96
N SER A 62 5.67 -4.64 -12.81
CA SER A 62 5.64 -6.02 -13.33
C SER A 62 5.71 -7.07 -12.22
N ALA A 63 6.53 -6.85 -11.19
CA ALA A 63 6.67 -7.75 -10.04
C ALA A 63 5.44 -7.70 -9.10
N ILE A 64 4.73 -6.56 -9.05
CA ILE A 64 3.55 -6.39 -8.19
C ILE A 64 2.27 -6.88 -8.89
N ARG A 65 2.28 -6.97 -10.22
CA ARG A 65 1.14 -7.41 -11.05
C ARG A 65 0.48 -8.72 -10.60
N PRO A 66 1.21 -9.77 -10.16
CA PRO A 66 0.58 -10.99 -9.63
C PRO A 66 -0.31 -10.73 -8.41
N LEU A 67 0.11 -9.85 -7.50
CA LEU A 67 -0.67 -9.50 -6.30
C LEU A 67 -1.94 -8.74 -6.67
N GLN A 68 -1.86 -7.82 -7.63
CA GLN A 68 -3.05 -7.13 -8.16
C GLN A 68 -4.01 -8.12 -8.82
N ARG A 69 -3.52 -9.11 -9.57
CA ARG A 69 -4.36 -10.15 -10.19
C ARG A 69 -5.09 -10.98 -9.15
N ILE A 70 -4.44 -11.32 -8.03
CA ILE A 70 -5.09 -12.01 -6.91
C ILE A 70 -6.17 -11.14 -6.29
N GLN A 71 -5.86 -9.88 -6.01
CA GLN A 71 -6.84 -8.95 -5.44
C GLN A 71 -8.05 -8.78 -6.36
N ASN A 72 -7.84 -8.72 -7.68
CA ASN A 72 -8.91 -8.61 -8.65
C ASN A 72 -9.77 -9.88 -8.70
N ALA A 73 -9.14 -11.06 -8.64
CA ALA A 73 -9.86 -12.33 -8.55
C ALA A 73 -10.66 -12.44 -7.24
N ALA A 74 -10.09 -11.98 -6.13
CA ALA A 74 -10.73 -11.90 -4.83
C ALA A 74 -11.98 -11.01 -4.86
N ALA A 75 -11.88 -9.80 -5.42
CA ALA A 75 -13.02 -8.89 -5.53
C ALA A 75 -14.16 -9.51 -6.36
N ARG A 76 -13.84 -10.12 -7.51
CA ARG A 76 -14.83 -10.84 -8.33
C ARG A 76 -15.46 -12.02 -7.61
N LEU A 77 -14.68 -12.75 -6.80
CA LEU A 77 -15.19 -13.87 -6.01
C LEU A 77 -16.22 -13.42 -4.97
N VAL A 78 -15.97 -12.29 -4.30
CA VAL A 78 -16.92 -11.71 -3.33
C VAL A 78 -18.27 -11.45 -3.99
N PHE A 79 -18.28 -10.77 -5.14
CA PHE A 79 -19.51 -10.46 -5.89
C PHE A 79 -20.00 -11.60 -6.79
N ASN A 80 -19.35 -12.77 -6.77
CA ASN A 80 -19.66 -13.91 -7.65
C ASN A 80 -19.68 -13.58 -9.16
N LEU A 81 -18.75 -12.74 -9.61
CA LEU A 81 -18.68 -12.28 -10.99
C LEU A 81 -17.74 -13.14 -11.86
N PRO A 82 -17.97 -13.18 -13.20
CA PRO A 82 -17.08 -13.80 -14.16
C PRO A 82 -15.63 -13.26 -14.12
N ARG A 83 -14.69 -14.05 -14.64
CA ARG A 83 -13.23 -13.74 -14.63
C ARG A 83 -12.88 -12.38 -15.25
N HIS A 84 -13.62 -11.97 -16.28
CA HIS A 84 -13.33 -10.80 -17.10
C HIS A 84 -14.15 -9.56 -16.70
N SER A 85 -15.00 -9.63 -15.68
CA SER A 85 -15.79 -8.50 -15.22
C SER A 85 -14.92 -7.33 -14.77
N HIS A 86 -15.42 -6.11 -15.00
CA HIS A 86 -14.72 -4.88 -14.64
C HIS A 86 -14.50 -4.81 -13.13
N VAL A 87 -13.27 -4.54 -12.69
CA VAL A 87 -12.87 -4.70 -11.28
C VAL A 87 -12.87 -3.39 -10.50
N THR A 88 -12.68 -2.25 -11.18
CA THR A 88 -12.63 -0.93 -10.55
C THR A 88 -13.87 -0.62 -9.69
N PRO A 89 -15.13 -0.81 -10.15
CA PRO A 89 -16.30 -0.58 -9.31
C PRO A 89 -16.31 -1.51 -8.09
N LEU A 90 -15.88 -2.77 -8.25
CA LEU A 90 -15.82 -3.74 -7.15
C LEU A 90 -14.84 -3.30 -6.06
N LEU A 91 -13.69 -2.72 -6.44
CA LEU A 91 -12.72 -2.21 -5.48
C LEU A 91 -13.23 -0.97 -4.75
N ILE A 92 -14.02 -0.13 -5.41
CA ILE A 92 -14.69 1.03 -4.81
C ILE A 92 -15.72 0.56 -3.79
N ASP A 93 -16.62 -0.34 -4.18
CA ASP A 93 -17.67 -0.87 -3.29
C ASP A 93 -17.08 -1.58 -2.06
N LEU A 94 -16.02 -2.35 -2.26
CA LEU A 94 -15.31 -3.04 -1.17
C LEU A 94 -14.42 -2.11 -0.34
N HIS A 95 -14.25 -0.85 -0.75
CA HIS A 95 -13.30 0.09 -0.16
C HIS A 95 -11.88 -0.49 -0.08
N TRP A 96 -11.46 -1.20 -1.14
CA TRP A 96 -10.13 -1.79 -1.30
C TRP A 96 -9.21 -0.94 -2.19
N LEU A 97 -8.10 -0.48 -1.62
CA LEU A 97 -7.02 0.14 -2.40
C LEU A 97 -6.35 -0.89 -3.32
N PRO A 98 -5.91 -0.51 -4.54
CA PRO A 98 -5.06 -1.35 -5.39
C PRO A 98 -3.77 -1.79 -4.68
N ALA A 99 -3.17 -2.89 -5.12
CA ALA A 99 -2.01 -3.51 -4.46
C ALA A 99 -0.84 -2.53 -4.28
N MET A 100 -0.49 -1.76 -5.32
CA MET A 100 0.57 -0.75 -5.22
C MET A 100 0.22 0.36 -4.20
N ALA A 101 -1.02 0.83 -4.21
CA ALA A 101 -1.50 1.83 -3.27
C ALA A 101 -1.49 1.30 -1.82
N ARG A 102 -1.76 0.02 -1.61
CA ARG A 102 -1.64 -0.64 -0.28
C ARG A 102 -0.20 -0.69 0.21
N ILE A 103 0.76 -0.94 -0.67
CA ILE A 103 2.20 -0.91 -0.35
C ILE A 103 2.61 0.51 0.02
N LYS A 104 2.21 1.52 -0.77
CA LYS A 104 2.45 2.94 -0.47
C LYS A 104 1.82 3.31 0.89
N PHE A 105 0.59 2.89 1.14
CA PHE A 105 -0.11 3.10 2.41
C PHE A 105 0.68 2.56 3.61
N LYS A 106 1.08 1.28 3.58
CA LYS A 106 1.82 0.64 4.67
C LYS A 106 3.20 1.25 4.88
N THR A 107 3.87 1.60 3.79
CA THR A 107 5.16 2.29 3.83
C THR A 107 5.07 3.66 4.52
N LEU A 108 4.04 4.44 4.19
CA LEU A 108 3.80 5.76 4.78
C LEU A 108 3.34 5.66 6.24
N VAL A 109 2.57 4.62 6.60
CA VAL A 109 2.21 4.34 8.00
C VAL A 109 3.45 4.03 8.83
N LEU A 110 4.38 3.21 8.32
CA LEU A 110 5.67 2.97 8.99
C LEU A 110 6.48 4.27 9.14
N ALA A 111 6.46 5.13 8.12
CA ALA A 111 7.12 6.42 8.17
C ALA A 111 6.55 7.33 9.25
N PHE A 112 5.21 7.40 9.34
CA PHE A 112 4.52 8.15 10.40
C PHE A 112 4.94 7.66 11.78
N GLN A 113 4.93 6.33 12.00
CA GLN A 113 5.33 5.74 13.28
C GLN A 113 6.79 6.01 13.62
N ALA A 114 7.67 6.05 12.62
CA ALA A 114 9.08 6.40 12.82
C ALA A 114 9.26 7.86 13.23
N VAL A 115 8.50 8.78 12.62
CA VAL A 115 8.52 10.20 12.96
C VAL A 115 7.98 10.46 14.37
N GLN A 116 6.92 9.77 14.76
CA GLN A 116 6.30 9.87 16.10
C GLN A 116 7.06 9.09 17.18
N GLY A 117 8.21 8.49 16.86
CA GLY A 117 9.00 7.72 17.84
C GLY A 117 8.38 6.39 18.30
N SER A 118 7.27 5.96 17.69
CA SER A 118 6.57 4.70 18.05
C SER A 118 7.05 3.47 17.27
N ALA A 119 7.92 3.65 16.27
CA ALA A 119 8.54 2.54 15.53
C ALA A 119 9.83 2.05 16.22
N PRO A 120 10.34 0.85 15.92
CA PRO A 120 11.63 0.41 16.43
C PRO A 120 12.79 1.37 16.11
N PRO A 121 13.83 1.47 16.98
CA PRO A 121 14.92 2.46 16.82
C PRO A 121 15.65 2.39 15.47
N TYR A 122 15.77 1.19 14.89
CA TYR A 122 16.40 1.02 13.58
C TYR A 122 15.59 1.68 12.45
N LEU A 123 14.25 1.70 12.52
CA LEU A 123 13.42 2.39 11.53
C LEU A 123 13.45 3.91 11.73
N GLN A 124 13.46 4.37 12.98
CA GLN A 124 13.60 5.79 13.30
C GLN A 124 14.89 6.37 12.72
N LYS A 125 16.02 5.66 12.87
CA LYS A 125 17.31 6.08 12.31
C LYS A 125 17.32 6.23 10.78
N LEU A 126 16.44 5.51 10.08
CA LEU A 126 16.32 5.55 8.61
C LEU A 126 15.47 6.72 8.11
N ILE A 127 14.65 7.33 8.96
CA ILE A 127 13.68 8.36 8.59
C ILE A 127 13.97 9.63 9.38
N ARG A 128 14.47 10.66 8.70
CA ARG A 128 14.91 11.91 9.33
C ARG A 128 13.93 13.04 9.06
N PRO A 129 13.31 13.63 10.11
CA PRO A 129 12.55 14.87 9.97
C PRO A 129 13.41 16.00 9.41
N TYR A 130 12.82 16.86 8.60
CA TYR A 130 13.48 18.07 8.12
C TYR A 130 13.47 19.13 9.20
N THR A 131 14.66 19.44 9.72
CA THR A 131 14.89 20.52 10.69
C THR A 131 15.67 21.65 10.00
N PRO A 132 15.04 22.78 9.64
CA PRO A 132 15.74 23.89 9.02
C PRO A 132 16.64 24.62 10.02
N ALA A 133 17.80 25.12 9.57
CA ALA A 133 18.74 25.88 10.41
C ALA A 133 18.21 27.27 10.83
N ARG A 134 17.18 27.79 10.15
CA ARG A 134 16.46 29.03 10.48
C ARG A 134 14.97 28.76 10.47
N SER A 135 14.20 29.50 11.27
CA SER A 135 12.74 29.40 11.28
C SER A 135 12.17 29.86 9.94
N LEU A 136 11.75 28.90 9.12
CA LEU A 136 11.18 29.11 7.79
C LEU A 136 9.73 28.62 7.78
N ARG A 137 8.89 29.17 6.90
CA ARG A 137 7.52 28.68 6.67
C ARG A 137 7.43 27.18 6.34
N SER A 138 8.51 26.58 5.84
CA SER A 138 8.61 25.14 5.58
C SER A 138 8.84 24.29 6.83
N ALA A 139 9.21 24.89 7.96
CA ALA A 139 9.45 24.19 9.23
C ALA A 139 8.18 23.49 9.75
N SER A 140 7.02 24.13 9.61
CA SER A 140 5.72 23.60 10.04
C SER A 140 5.10 22.59 9.06
N SER A 141 5.74 22.33 7.91
CA SER A 141 5.18 21.46 6.86
C SER A 141 5.44 19.96 7.08
N GLY A 142 6.18 19.58 8.12
CA GLY A 142 6.42 18.18 8.49
C GLY A 142 7.09 17.36 7.38
N ARG A 143 8.12 17.90 6.72
CA ARG A 143 8.83 17.21 5.62
C ARG A 143 9.86 16.20 6.15
N LEU A 144 10.22 15.25 5.30
CA LEU A 144 11.29 14.30 5.54
C LEU A 144 12.48 14.56 4.63
N VAL A 145 13.69 14.32 5.13
CA VAL A 145 14.93 14.46 4.37
C VAL A 145 15.24 13.14 3.65
N PRO A 146 15.23 13.11 2.30
CA PRO A 146 15.74 11.95 1.58
C PRO A 146 17.27 11.88 1.76
N PRO A 147 17.84 10.69 2.03
CA PRO A 147 19.28 10.53 2.09
C PRO A 147 19.91 10.71 0.70
N PRO A 148 21.19 11.08 0.61
CA PRO A 148 21.89 11.20 -0.66
C PRO A 148 21.87 9.85 -1.42
N LEU A 149 21.53 9.92 -2.70
CA LEU A 149 21.45 8.77 -3.59
C LEU A 149 22.86 8.43 -4.09
N HIS A 150 23.46 7.38 -3.53
CA HIS A 150 24.79 6.93 -3.96
C HIS A 150 24.73 5.80 -5.02
N THR A 151 23.62 5.04 -5.10
CA THR A 151 23.47 3.92 -6.05
C THR A 151 22.01 3.68 -6.46
N SER A 152 21.82 3.12 -7.66
CA SER A 152 20.51 2.69 -8.20
C SER A 152 19.77 1.72 -7.26
N THR A 153 20.45 0.77 -6.64
CA THR A 153 19.84 -0.19 -5.69
C THR A 153 19.29 0.50 -4.44
N ARG A 154 19.95 1.55 -3.95
CA ARG A 154 19.52 2.30 -2.77
C ARG A 154 18.26 3.13 -3.03
N SER A 155 17.92 3.41 -4.30
CA SER A 155 16.68 4.12 -4.67
C SER A 155 15.40 3.38 -4.26
N ARG A 156 15.50 2.05 -4.06
CA ARG A 156 14.39 1.18 -3.66
C ARG A 156 14.30 0.99 -2.14
N CYS A 157 15.26 1.51 -1.38
CA CYS A 157 15.26 1.36 0.07
C CYS A 157 14.17 2.21 0.71
N LEU A 158 13.65 1.72 1.85
CA LEU A 158 12.67 2.43 2.66
C LEU A 158 13.12 3.86 3.01
N SER A 159 14.40 4.03 3.35
CA SER A 159 14.99 5.32 3.70
C SER A 159 14.94 6.34 2.57
N VAL A 160 14.80 5.92 1.31
CA VAL A 160 14.65 6.81 0.15
C VAL A 160 13.19 6.96 -0.23
N LEU A 161 12.47 5.84 -0.38
CA LEU A 161 11.10 5.85 -0.87
C LEU A 161 10.12 6.48 0.12
N ALA A 162 10.29 6.22 1.41
CA ALA A 162 9.38 6.77 2.41
C ALA A 162 9.44 8.31 2.45
N PRO A 163 10.61 8.97 2.55
CA PRO A 163 10.68 10.43 2.46
C PRO A 163 10.14 10.99 1.14
N ARG A 164 10.42 10.33 0.00
CA ARG A 164 9.91 10.75 -1.30
C ARG A 164 8.38 10.74 -1.35
N TRP A 165 7.77 9.59 -1.05
CA TRP A 165 6.32 9.45 -1.04
C TRP A 165 5.65 10.30 0.03
N TRP A 166 6.30 10.50 1.17
CA TRP A 166 5.80 11.36 2.24
C TRP A 166 5.73 12.81 1.79
N ASN A 167 6.77 13.31 1.12
CA ASN A 167 6.84 14.69 0.66
C ASN A 167 5.87 14.98 -0.50
N GLU A 168 5.39 13.96 -1.22
CA GLU A 168 4.29 14.06 -2.20
C GLU A 168 2.91 14.24 -1.52
N LEU A 169 2.79 13.99 -0.22
CA LEU A 169 1.50 14.11 0.47
C LEU A 169 1.10 15.58 0.72
N PRO A 170 -0.21 15.88 0.71
CA PRO A 170 -0.72 17.15 1.20
C PRO A 170 -0.28 17.42 2.64
N VAL A 171 -0.02 18.70 2.95
CA VAL A 171 0.44 19.12 4.29
C VAL A 171 -0.53 18.66 5.37
N GLU A 172 -1.85 18.79 5.12
CA GLU A 172 -2.91 18.36 6.04
C GLU A 172 -2.88 16.87 6.42
N VAL A 173 -2.30 16.01 5.57
CA VAL A 173 -2.12 14.59 5.88
C VAL A 173 -0.88 14.42 6.76
N ARG A 174 0.21 15.14 6.44
CA ARG A 174 1.50 15.06 7.14
C ARG A 174 1.46 15.61 8.56
N THR A 175 0.71 16.68 8.81
CA THR A 175 0.65 17.37 10.10
C THR A 175 -0.38 16.77 11.07
N THR A 176 -0.84 15.54 10.83
CA THR A 176 -1.78 14.87 11.72
C THR A 176 -1.09 14.39 13.00
N GLU A 177 -1.77 14.57 14.14
CA GLU A 177 -1.23 14.23 15.46
C GLU A 177 -1.46 12.75 15.83
N SER A 178 -2.49 12.13 15.27
CA SER A 178 -2.86 10.74 15.58
C SER A 178 -2.71 9.81 14.39
N LEU A 179 -2.18 8.61 14.67
CA LEU A 179 -2.06 7.52 13.71
C LEU A 179 -3.39 7.11 13.08
N THR A 180 -4.50 7.18 13.83
CA THR A 180 -5.83 6.81 13.32
C THR A 180 -6.31 7.83 12.29
N THR A 181 -6.17 9.11 12.61
CA THR A 181 -6.49 10.23 11.70
C THR A 181 -5.60 10.20 10.46
N PHE A 182 -4.29 9.95 10.63
CA PHE A 182 -3.34 9.79 9.54
C PHE A 182 -3.77 8.67 8.59
N LYS A 183 -4.01 7.46 9.10
CA LYS A 183 -4.46 6.31 8.30
C LYS A 183 -5.73 6.61 7.53
N ARG A 184 -6.72 7.26 8.16
CA ARG A 184 -7.98 7.63 7.50
C ARG A 184 -7.73 8.61 6.35
N ARG A 185 -7.07 9.75 6.61
CA ARG A 185 -6.79 10.78 5.59
C ARG A 185 -5.93 10.24 4.46
N LEU A 186 -4.91 9.44 4.79
CA LEU A 186 -4.05 8.80 3.80
C LEU A 186 -4.82 7.82 2.92
N LYS A 187 -5.70 6.98 3.50
CA LYS A 187 -6.53 6.07 2.72
C LYS A 187 -7.40 6.87 1.74
N THR A 188 -8.08 7.92 2.21
CA THR A 188 -8.91 8.80 1.36
C THR A 188 -8.10 9.43 0.22
N HIS A 189 -6.90 9.96 0.51
CA HIS A 189 -6.03 10.55 -0.49
C HIS A 189 -5.60 9.52 -1.56
N LEU A 190 -5.18 8.33 -1.14
CA LEU A 190 -4.78 7.26 -2.08
C LEU A 190 -5.95 6.72 -2.89
N PHE A 191 -7.17 6.71 -2.34
CA PHE A 191 -8.39 6.38 -3.07
C PHE A 191 -8.64 7.36 -4.21
N LYS A 192 -8.60 8.66 -3.92
CA LYS A 192 -8.77 9.71 -4.93
C LYS A 192 -7.72 9.60 -6.04
N LEU A 193 -6.47 9.31 -5.69
CA LEU A 193 -5.38 9.22 -6.65
C LEU A 193 -5.52 8.03 -7.63
N HIS A 194 -6.08 6.89 -7.20
CA HIS A 194 -6.05 5.65 -7.99
C HIS A 194 -7.42 5.19 -8.51
N LEU A 195 -8.52 5.65 -7.91
CA LEU A 195 -9.86 5.11 -8.17
C LEU A 195 -10.91 6.20 -8.46
N SER A 196 -10.61 7.48 -8.27
CA SER A 196 -11.49 8.55 -8.77
C SER A 196 -11.23 8.76 -10.26
N PRO A 197 -12.29 8.96 -11.07
CA PRO A 197 -12.10 9.41 -12.45
C PRO A 197 -11.36 10.77 -12.44
N PRO A 198 -10.52 11.06 -13.46
CA PRO A 198 -10.00 12.40 -13.62
C PRO A 198 -11.19 13.37 -13.67
N LEU A 199 -11.11 14.48 -12.93
CA LEU A 199 -12.06 15.59 -13.09
C LEU A 199 -12.15 15.88 -14.60
N PRO A 200 -13.36 16.05 -15.17
CA PRO A 200 -13.45 16.52 -16.54
C PRO A 200 -12.66 17.82 -16.61
N THR A 201 -11.59 17.83 -17.39
CA THR A 201 -10.90 19.04 -17.79
C THR A 201 -11.95 19.88 -18.51
N SER A 202 -12.47 20.90 -17.82
CA SER A 202 -13.26 21.94 -18.44
C SER A 202 -12.43 22.51 -19.59
N LEU A 203 -13.05 22.48 -20.78
CA LEU A 203 -12.55 22.89 -22.08
C LEU A 203 -11.78 24.22 -22.04
#